data_AF-Z4WQT1-F1
#
_entry.id   AF-Z4WQT1-F1
#
_cell.length_a   1.000
_cell.length_b   1.000
_cell.length_c   1.000
_cell.angle_alpha   90.00
_cell.angle_beta   90.00
_cell.angle_gamma   90.00
#
_symmetry.space_group_name_H-M   'P 1'
#
loop_
_entity.id
_entity.type
_entity.pdbx_description
1 polymer ?
#
loop_
_entity_poly.entity_id
_entity_poly.type
_entity_poly.pdbx_seq_one_letter_code
_entity_poly.pdbx_strand_id
1 'polypeptide(L)'
;MGPVFFLFESHTGERNTMLQVGTRSVPRLPDNLDVIATMNTADRSLVVVDFALRRRFAWYTIRPQSISPREGEYFDEELFHKFCDIFERYASDEELNLQPGPSYFLAEQDDEKIMKERLIYELMPLIKEYLAEGLMQKAADSFSQLFYTEAGVYLFE
;
A
#
# COMPACT_ATOMS: atom_id res chain seq x y z
N MET A 1 12.87 -17.64 -10.55
CA MET A 1 13.64 -16.85 -9.57
C MET A 1 15.12 -17.00 -9.85
N GLY A 2 15.87 -15.89 -9.93
CA GLY A 2 17.30 -15.90 -10.30
C GLY A 2 18.24 -16.18 -9.12
N PRO A 3 19.50 -16.54 -9.40
CA PRO A 3 20.48 -16.93 -8.37
C PRO A 3 21.01 -15.74 -7.54
N VAL A 4 20.70 -14.50 -7.92
CA VAL A 4 21.07 -13.27 -7.19
C VAL A 4 20.54 -13.26 -5.75
N PHE A 5 19.38 -13.87 -5.49
CA PHE A 5 18.81 -13.84 -4.15
C PHE A 5 19.65 -14.57 -3.09
N PHE A 6 20.49 -15.53 -3.49
CA PHE A 6 21.38 -16.21 -2.55
C PHE A 6 22.42 -15.28 -1.91
N LEU A 7 22.70 -14.12 -2.52
CA LEU A 7 23.63 -13.13 -1.98
C LEU A 7 23.06 -12.28 -0.85
N PHE A 8 21.73 -12.23 -0.70
CA PHE A 8 21.05 -11.45 0.35
C PHE A 8 20.81 -12.26 1.63
N GLU A 9 21.37 -13.47 1.75
CA GLU A 9 21.27 -14.25 3.00
C GLU A 9 22.25 -13.70 4.05
N SER A 10 21.75 -13.50 5.27
CA SER A 10 22.52 -12.94 6.39
C SER A 10 23.62 -13.87 6.93
N HIS A 11 23.61 -15.16 6.56
CA HIS A 11 24.58 -16.14 7.04
C HIS A 11 25.86 -16.07 6.23
N THR A 12 26.79 -15.30 6.77
CA THR A 12 28.18 -15.01 6.38
C THR A 12 29.14 -16.21 6.53
N GLY A 13 28.66 -17.44 6.51
CA GLY A 13 29.52 -18.63 6.48
C GLY A 13 29.99 -18.89 5.05
N GLU A 14 31.22 -18.47 4.73
CA GLU A 14 32.02 -18.81 3.52
C GLU A 14 31.22 -19.41 2.34
N ARG A 15 30.45 -18.58 1.63
CA ARG A 15 29.85 -18.99 0.36
C ARG A 15 30.62 -18.36 -0.80
N ASN A 16 31.33 -19.20 -1.54
CA ASN A 16 32.04 -18.84 -2.79
C ASN A 16 31.12 -19.06 -4.01
N THR A 17 29.91 -18.50 -4.00
CA THR A 17 29.00 -18.60 -5.14
C THR A 17 29.31 -17.51 -6.15
N MET A 18 30.00 -17.88 -7.22
CA MET A 18 30.30 -16.97 -8.34
C MET A 18 29.02 -16.64 -9.11
N LEU A 19 28.59 -15.38 -9.08
CA LEU A 19 27.42 -14.91 -9.83
C LEU A 19 27.84 -14.11 -11.06
N GLN A 20 27.18 -14.39 -12.17
CA GLN A 20 27.36 -13.60 -13.39
C GLN A 20 26.38 -12.42 -13.40
N VAL A 21 26.92 -11.21 -13.41
CA VAL A 21 26.20 -9.96 -13.59
C VAL A 21 26.70 -9.33 -14.89
N GLY A 22 25.95 -9.55 -15.98
CA GLY A 22 26.40 -9.21 -17.33
C GLY A 22 27.65 -10.00 -17.71
N THR A 23 28.75 -9.30 -18.00
CA THR A 23 30.06 -9.92 -18.34
C THR A 23 30.96 -10.16 -17.13
N ARG A 24 30.56 -9.73 -15.94
CA ARG A 24 31.39 -9.80 -14.73
C ARG A 24 30.93 -10.94 -13.83
N SER A 25 31.89 -11.69 -13.30
CA SER A 25 31.64 -12.66 -12.26
C SER A 25 32.01 -12.08 -10.90
N VAL A 26 31.07 -12.10 -9.96
CA VAL A 26 31.24 -11.51 -8.63
C VAL A 26 31.02 -12.59 -7.56
N PRO A 27 31.97 -12.78 -6.62
CA PRO A 27 31.86 -13.81 -5.57
C PRO A 27 30.96 -13.41 -4.40
N ARG A 28 30.76 -12.11 -4.17
CA ARG A 28 29.95 -11.54 -3.08
C ARG A 28 29.43 -10.15 -3.43
N LEU A 29 28.37 -9.68 -2.77
CA LEU A 29 27.96 -8.28 -2.90
C LEU A 29 29.00 -7.35 -2.27
N PRO A 30 29.17 -6.12 -2.81
CA PRO A 30 29.99 -5.10 -2.16
C PRO A 30 29.44 -4.73 -0.78
N ASP A 31 30.34 -4.49 0.18
CA ASP A 31 29.98 -4.11 1.56
C ASP A 31 29.32 -2.72 1.64
N ASN A 32 29.40 -1.92 0.56
CA ASN A 32 28.79 -0.60 0.43
C ASN A 32 27.50 -0.59 -0.42
N LEU A 33 26.88 -1.75 -0.61
CA LEU A 33 25.61 -1.88 -1.33
C LEU A 33 24.44 -2.03 -0.34
N ASP A 34 23.64 -0.99 -0.22
CA ASP A 34 22.34 -1.04 0.45
C ASP A 34 21.22 -1.25 -0.58
N VAL A 35 20.29 -2.14 -0.27
CA VAL A 35 19.10 -2.39 -1.11
C VAL A 35 17.85 -2.01 -0.33
N ILE A 36 17.20 -0.94 -0.79
CA ILE A 36 15.89 -0.50 -0.30
C ILE A 36 14.88 -0.79 -1.41
N ALA A 37 13.82 -1.50 -1.05
CA ALA A 37 12.73 -1.84 -1.96
C ALA A 37 11.39 -1.52 -1.30
N THR A 38 10.41 -1.16 -2.12
CA THR A 38 9.02 -0.99 -1.70
C THR A 38 8.19 -2.14 -2.24
N MET A 39 7.15 -2.52 -1.50
CA MET A 39 6.19 -3.54 -1.92
C MET A 39 4.78 -3.02 -1.64
N ASN A 40 3.91 -3.09 -2.65
CA ASN A 40 2.49 -2.86 -2.45
C ASN A 40 1.89 -4.10 -1.76
N THR A 41 1.39 -3.93 -0.53
CA THR A 41 0.82 -5.03 0.26
C THR A 41 -0.64 -5.31 -0.05
N ALA A 42 -1.33 -4.42 -0.77
CA ALA A 42 -2.69 -4.65 -1.25
C ALA A 42 -2.73 -5.65 -2.43
N ASP A 43 -1.63 -5.77 -3.18
CA ASP A 43 -1.53 -6.67 -4.33
C ASP A 43 -1.22 -8.11 -3.90
N ARG A 44 -2.27 -8.94 -3.86
CA ARG A 44 -2.18 -10.35 -3.47
C ARG A 44 -1.55 -11.24 -4.55
N SER A 45 -1.32 -10.74 -5.77
CA SER A 45 -0.63 -11.51 -6.82
C SER A 45 0.85 -11.77 -6.50
N LEU A 46 1.43 -11.00 -5.57
CA LEU A 46 2.85 -11.06 -5.20
C LEU A 46 3.16 -12.01 -4.03
N VAL A 47 2.15 -12.66 -3.45
CA VAL A 47 2.26 -13.51 -2.24
C VAL A 47 3.32 -14.64 -2.38
N VAL A 48 3.55 -15.15 -3.59
CA VAL A 48 4.53 -16.24 -3.82
C VAL A 48 5.98 -15.75 -3.78
N VAL A 49 6.25 -14.50 -4.18
CA VAL A 49 7.59 -13.88 -4.15
C VAL A 49 7.99 -13.56 -2.70
N ASP A 50 6.99 -13.28 -1.88
CA ASP A 50 7.10 -12.83 -0.50
C ASP A 50 7.87 -13.82 0.40
N PHE A 51 7.62 -15.12 0.30
CA PHE A 51 8.21 -16.09 1.23
C PHE A 51 9.74 -16.25 1.10
N ALA A 52 10.28 -16.08 -0.11
CA ALA A 52 11.73 -16.18 -0.35
C ALA A 52 12.47 -14.88 0.02
N LEU A 53 11.79 -13.74 -0.08
CA LEU A 53 12.33 -12.43 0.31
C LEU A 53 12.22 -12.18 1.81
N ARG A 54 11.18 -12.67 2.47
CA ARG A 54 10.94 -12.50 3.91
C ARG A 54 12.09 -12.92 4.82
N ARG A 55 12.93 -13.86 4.36
CA ARG A 55 14.09 -14.35 5.12
C ARG A 55 15.39 -13.60 4.84
N ARG A 56 15.40 -12.66 3.89
CA ARG A 56 16.59 -11.99 3.36
C ARG A 56 16.56 -10.48 3.53
N PHE A 57 15.38 -9.91 3.75
CA PHE A 57 15.18 -8.49 3.97
C PHE A 57 14.57 -8.24 5.34
N ALA A 58 14.94 -7.11 5.96
CA ALA A 58 14.18 -6.55 7.05
C ALA A 58 12.90 -5.92 6.49
N TRP A 59 11.78 -6.11 7.17
CA TRP A 59 10.48 -5.61 6.75
C TRP A 59 10.06 -4.45 7.64
N TYR A 60 9.71 -3.34 7.00
CA TYR A 60 9.17 -2.17 7.68
C TYR A 60 7.84 -1.81 7.03
N THR A 61 6.75 -2.09 7.74
CA THR A 61 5.40 -1.77 7.26
C THR A 61 5.12 -0.29 7.47
N ILE A 62 4.81 0.41 6.37
CA ILE A 62 4.36 1.80 6.41
C ILE A 62 2.83 1.78 6.34
N ARG A 63 2.17 2.23 7.41
CA ARG A 63 0.71 2.42 7.41
C ARG A 63 0.36 3.81 6.87
N PRO A 64 -0.83 4.00 6.28
CA PRO A 64 -1.32 5.34 5.94
C PRO A 64 -1.29 6.25 7.16
N GLN A 65 -0.80 7.47 6.98
CA GLN A 65 -0.69 8.49 8.03
C GLN A 65 -1.11 9.83 7.46
N SER A 66 -1.59 10.73 8.33
CA SER A 66 -1.81 12.13 7.97
C SER A 66 -0.50 12.76 7.49
N ILE A 67 -0.60 13.65 6.50
CA ILE A 67 0.55 14.32 5.89
C ILE A 67 0.38 15.82 5.97
N SER A 68 1.50 16.53 6.05
CA SER A 68 1.52 17.98 5.85
C SER A 68 1.59 18.26 4.35
N PRO A 69 0.56 18.89 3.75
CA PRO A 69 0.58 19.23 2.34
C PRO A 69 1.69 20.25 2.04
N ARG A 70 2.21 20.24 0.81
CA ARG A 70 3.17 21.27 0.36
C ARG A 70 2.44 22.58 0.10
N GLU A 71 3.22 23.65 -0.12
CA GLU A 71 2.64 24.95 -0.49
C GLU A 71 1.80 24.83 -1.77
N GLY A 72 0.52 25.20 -1.68
CA GLY A 72 -0.46 25.08 -2.74
C GLY A 72 -1.33 23.82 -2.66
N GLU A 73 -0.88 22.75 -2.01
CA GLU A 73 -1.66 21.51 -1.86
C GLU A 73 -2.66 21.60 -0.71
N TYR A 74 -3.73 20.82 -0.80
CA TYR A 74 -4.74 20.64 0.23
C TYR A 74 -4.87 19.17 0.59
N PHE A 75 -4.83 18.85 1.89
CA PHE A 75 -5.05 17.51 2.41
C PHE A 75 -6.33 17.48 3.23
N ASP A 76 -7.30 16.66 2.82
CA ASP A 76 -8.55 16.46 3.55
C ASP A 76 -8.34 15.49 4.71
N GLU A 77 -7.85 16.05 5.82
CA GLU A 77 -7.53 15.31 7.04
C GLU A 77 -8.80 14.69 7.66
N GLU A 78 -9.95 15.36 7.57
CA GLU A 78 -11.21 14.86 8.12
C GLU A 78 -11.69 13.61 7.35
N LEU A 79 -11.70 13.67 6.02
CA LEU A 79 -12.08 12.54 5.18
C LEU A 79 -11.10 11.38 5.34
N PHE A 80 -9.80 11.65 5.41
CA PHE A 80 -8.78 10.64 5.67
C PHE A 80 -9.04 9.91 6.99
N HIS A 81 -9.30 10.64 8.08
CA HIS A 81 -9.59 10.05 9.38
C HIS A 81 -10.87 9.22 9.39
N LYS A 82 -11.93 9.67 8.70
CA LYS A 82 -13.16 8.86 8.56
C LYS A 82 -12.86 7.51 7.90
N PHE A 83 -12.00 7.45 6.89
CA PHE A 83 -11.56 6.18 6.30
C PHE A 83 -10.74 5.35 7.30
N CYS A 84 -9.77 5.95 8.00
CA CYS A 84 -8.99 5.27 9.03
C CYS A 84 -9.88 4.62 10.09
N ASP A 85 -10.86 5.36 10.61
CA ASP A 85 -11.79 4.88 11.64
C ASP A 85 -12.62 3.67 11.17
N ILE A 86 -13.07 3.68 9.90
CA ILE A 86 -13.79 2.55 9.31
C ILE A 86 -12.87 1.33 9.23
N PHE A 87 -11.65 1.48 8.73
CA PHE A 87 -10.68 0.39 8.65
C PHE A 87 -10.33 -0.17 10.03
N GLU A 88 -9.99 0.69 10.99
CA GLU A 88 -9.64 0.27 12.35
C GLU A 88 -10.78 -0.48 13.07
N ARG A 89 -12.03 -0.12 12.78
CA ARG A 89 -13.20 -0.74 13.43
C ARG A 89 -13.59 -2.08 12.82
N TYR A 90 -13.46 -2.23 11.51
CA TYR A 90 -14.09 -3.35 10.78
C TYR A 90 -13.12 -4.27 10.06
N ALA A 91 -11.91 -3.80 9.73
CA ALA A 91 -10.93 -4.59 9.00
C ALA A 91 -10.29 -5.66 9.91
N SER A 92 -10.05 -6.83 9.34
CA SER A 92 -9.08 -7.79 9.88
C SER A 92 -7.63 -7.31 9.66
N ASP A 93 -6.68 -7.96 10.31
CA ASP A 93 -5.25 -7.66 10.16
C ASP A 93 -4.78 -7.69 8.70
N GLU A 94 -5.35 -8.58 7.87
CA GLU A 94 -5.02 -8.67 6.46
C GLU A 94 -5.67 -7.54 5.64
N GLU A 95 -6.93 -7.22 5.91
CA GLU A 95 -7.69 -6.17 5.24
C GLU A 95 -7.16 -4.76 5.56
N LEU A 96 -6.47 -4.58 6.69
CA LEU A 96 -5.77 -3.33 6.98
C LEU A 96 -4.69 -2.97 5.94
N ASN A 97 -4.19 -3.94 5.17
CA ASN A 97 -3.26 -3.66 4.07
C ASN A 97 -3.94 -3.03 2.84
N LEU A 98 -5.28 -3.05 2.79
CA LEU A 98 -6.09 -2.44 1.73
C LEU A 98 -6.42 -0.97 2.02
N GLN A 99 -5.98 -0.44 3.17
CA GLN A 99 -6.32 0.92 3.58
C GLN A 99 -5.80 1.94 2.55
N PRO A 100 -6.66 2.82 2.00
CA PRO A 100 -6.24 3.85 1.07
C PRO A 100 -5.17 4.77 1.69
N GLY A 101 -4.11 5.04 0.92
CA GLY A 101 -3.05 5.95 1.34
C GLY A 101 -3.47 7.42 1.35
N PRO A 102 -2.68 8.30 1.99
CA PRO A 102 -2.99 9.73 2.10
C PRO A 102 -3.08 10.44 0.74
N SER A 103 -2.45 9.92 -0.31
CA SER A 103 -2.49 10.50 -1.65
C SER A 103 -3.89 10.60 -2.25
N TYR A 104 -4.83 9.73 -1.86
CA TYR A 104 -6.23 9.83 -2.32
C TYR A 104 -6.94 11.08 -1.79
N PHE A 105 -6.47 11.60 -0.65
CA PHE A 105 -7.04 12.73 0.08
C PHE A 105 -6.23 14.01 -0.11
N LEU A 106 -5.28 14.02 -1.06
CA LEU A 106 -4.46 15.16 -1.41
C LEU A 106 -4.95 15.76 -2.74
N ALA A 107 -5.12 17.07 -2.78
CA ALA A 107 -5.51 17.85 -3.95
C ALA A 107 -4.54 19.01 -4.21
N GLU A 108 -4.49 19.49 -5.45
CA GLU A 108 -3.62 20.61 -5.87
C GLU A 108 -4.10 21.99 -5.37
N GLN A 109 -5.31 22.05 -4.82
CA GLN A 109 -5.90 23.24 -4.22
C GLN A 109 -7.07 22.81 -3.33
N ASP A 110 -7.44 23.67 -2.37
CA ASP A 110 -8.62 23.49 -1.53
C ASP A 110 -9.88 23.73 -2.37
N ASP A 111 -10.32 22.67 -3.05
CA ASP A 111 -11.51 22.65 -3.88
C ASP A 111 -12.34 21.40 -3.55
N GLU A 112 -13.43 21.64 -2.83
CA GLU A 112 -14.41 20.63 -2.44
C GLU A 112 -14.89 19.79 -3.64
N LYS A 113 -15.00 20.39 -4.83
CA LYS A 113 -15.40 19.68 -6.03
C LYS A 113 -14.36 18.66 -6.45
N ILE A 114 -13.07 19.01 -6.39
CA ILE A 114 -11.97 18.09 -6.72
C ILE A 114 -11.96 16.92 -5.74
N MET A 115 -12.10 17.19 -4.44
CA MET A 115 -12.12 16.13 -3.42
C MET A 115 -13.33 15.21 -3.60
N LYS A 116 -14.50 15.78 -3.91
CA LYS A 116 -15.71 15.02 -4.22
C LYS A 116 -15.55 14.15 -5.46
N GLU A 117 -14.93 14.67 -6.53
CA GLU A 117 -14.64 13.89 -7.74
C GLU A 117 -13.68 12.72 -7.43
N ARG A 118 -12.63 12.95 -6.65
CA ARG A 118 -11.72 11.88 -6.18
C ARG A 118 -12.46 10.82 -5.36
N LEU A 119 -13.35 11.24 -4.47
CA LEU A 119 -14.16 10.33 -3.67
C LEU A 119 -15.07 9.44 -4.54
N ILE A 120 -15.71 10.02 -5.56
CA ILE A 120 -16.64 9.32 -6.46
C ILE A 120 -15.92 8.44 -7.48
N TYR A 121 -14.82 8.91 -8.08
CA TYR A 121 -14.19 8.26 -9.23
C TYR A 121 -12.94 7.45 -8.89
N GLU A 122 -12.33 7.66 -7.72
CA GLU A 122 -11.15 6.91 -7.28
C GLU A 122 -11.45 6.02 -6.08
N LEU A 123 -11.92 6.60 -4.97
CA LEU A 123 -12.14 5.86 -3.72
C LEU A 123 -13.37 4.95 -3.77
N MET A 124 -14.51 5.43 -4.28
CA MET A 124 -15.71 4.61 -4.36
C MET A 124 -15.51 3.33 -5.21
N PRO A 125 -14.96 3.38 -6.43
CA PRO A 125 -14.71 2.18 -7.22
C PRO A 125 -13.78 1.20 -6.53
N LEU A 126 -12.73 1.71 -5.86
CA LEU A 126 -11.80 0.89 -5.07
C LEU A 126 -12.53 0.14 -3.94
N ILE A 127 -13.38 0.83 -3.18
CA ILE A 127 -14.16 0.19 -2.11
C ILE A 127 -15.19 -0.80 -2.68
N LYS A 128 -15.82 -0.49 -3.83
CA LYS A 128 -16.70 -1.44 -4.53
C LYS A 128 -15.97 -2.72 -4.90
N GLU A 129 -14.74 -2.61 -5.40
CA GLU A 129 -13.91 -3.77 -5.74
C GLU A 129 -13.60 -4.62 -4.50
N TYR A 130 -13.18 -4.00 -3.39
CA TYR A 130 -12.95 -4.72 -2.14
C TYR A 130 -14.19 -5.46 -1.66
N LEU A 131 -15.35 -4.81 -1.71
CA LEU A 131 -16.61 -5.43 -1.33
C LEU A 131 -17.02 -6.55 -2.31
N ALA A 132 -16.78 -6.42 -3.60
CA ALA A 132 -17.05 -7.47 -4.58
C ALA A 132 -16.18 -8.71 -4.37
N GLU A 133 -14.95 -8.53 -3.90
CA GLU A 133 -14.03 -9.63 -3.55
C GLU A 133 -14.31 -10.28 -2.18
N GLY A 134 -15.34 -9.82 -1.47
CA GLY A 134 -15.69 -10.33 -0.15
C GLY A 134 -14.80 -9.77 0.98
N LEU A 135 -14.03 -8.72 0.71
CA LEU A 135 -13.24 -7.98 1.69
C LEU A 135 -14.08 -6.83 2.25
N MET A 136 -13.75 -6.34 3.44
CA MET A 136 -14.39 -5.20 4.09
C MET A 136 -15.92 -5.29 4.23
N GLN A 137 -16.51 -6.50 4.16
CA GLN A 137 -17.97 -6.71 4.16
C GLN A 137 -18.65 -6.09 5.39
N LYS A 138 -17.99 -6.16 6.55
CA LYS A 138 -18.50 -5.61 7.81
C LYS A 138 -18.61 -4.08 7.79
N ALA A 139 -17.87 -3.43 6.90
CA ALA A 139 -17.84 -1.98 6.73
C ALA A 139 -18.79 -1.46 5.63
N ALA A 140 -19.48 -2.34 4.90
CA ALA A 140 -20.32 -1.98 3.75
C ALA A 140 -21.29 -0.83 4.06
N ASP A 141 -22.02 -0.92 5.17
CA ASP A 141 -22.97 0.12 5.60
C ASP A 141 -22.28 1.43 5.98
N SER A 142 -21.11 1.35 6.63
CA SER A 142 -20.34 2.53 7.04
C SER A 142 -19.77 3.27 5.84
N PHE A 143 -19.26 2.54 4.83
CA PHE A 143 -18.83 3.14 3.57
C PHE A 143 -20.01 3.73 2.80
N SER A 144 -21.14 3.03 2.71
CA SER A 144 -22.34 3.55 2.06
C SER A 144 -22.80 4.87 2.68
N GLN A 145 -22.85 4.94 4.01
CA GLN A 145 -23.19 6.16 4.74
C GLN A 145 -22.16 7.28 4.49
N LEU A 146 -20.87 6.96 4.46
CA LEU A 146 -19.81 7.93 4.20
C LEU A 146 -19.95 8.53 2.79
N PHE A 147 -20.05 7.70 1.75
CA PHE A 147 -20.20 8.18 0.37
C PHE A 147 -21.48 8.99 0.16
N TYR A 148 -22.57 8.63 0.83
CA TYR A 148 -23.80 9.41 0.80
C TYR A 148 -23.63 10.77 1.48
N THR A 149 -22.96 10.80 2.63
CA THR A 149 -22.78 12.04 3.41
C THR A 149 -21.86 13.03 2.71
N GLU A 150 -20.71 12.55 2.23
CA GLU A 150 -19.66 13.39 1.65
C GLU A 150 -19.91 13.74 0.19
N ALA A 151 -20.52 12.83 -0.58
CA ALA A 151 -20.68 13.01 -2.02
C ALA A 151 -22.14 12.91 -2.52
N GLY A 152 -23.10 12.52 -1.68
CA GLY A 152 -24.52 12.41 -2.08
C GLY A 152 -24.79 11.23 -3.03
N VAL A 153 -23.93 10.21 -3.01
CA VAL A 153 -23.99 9.06 -3.92
C VAL A 153 -24.10 7.76 -3.14
N TYR A 154 -24.87 6.80 -3.67
CA TYR A 154 -25.05 5.49 -3.06
C TYR A 154 -23.98 4.51 -3.53
N LEU A 155 -23.47 3.70 -2.60
CA LEU A 155 -22.47 2.68 -2.90
C LEU A 155 -23.08 1.49 -3.65
N PHE A 156 -24.32 1.13 -3.34
CA PHE A 156 -25.06 0.08 -4.02
C PHE A 156 -26.16 0.73 -4.86
N GLU A 157 -26.10 0.53 -6.18
CA GLU A 157 -27.18 0.85 -7.13
C GLU A 157 -28.03 -0.39 -7.40
#